data_AF-A0A7Z7AXA4-F1
#
_entry.id   AF-A0A7Z7AXA4-F1
#
_cell.length_a   1.000
_cell.length_b   1.000
_cell.length_c   1.000
_cell.angle_alpha   90.00
_cell.angle_beta   90.00
_cell.angle_gamma   90.00
#
_symmetry.space_group_name_H-M   'P 1'
#
loop_
_entity.id
_entity.type
_entity.pdbx_description
1 polymer ?
#
loop_
_entity_poly.entity_id
_entity_poly.type
_entity_poly.pdbx_seq_one_letter_code
_entity_poly.pdbx_strand_id
1 'polypeptide(L)'
;MNPGLLLNGTICFAITLSSLAFAWVLSRNKERYKENSKPALFSLIVFWTMVGLTYLPTTIRMFAAYIGNQEIDAIMYFVTAIPFAFISVPLVFFIIYVITGSKKIGEYISLFFTLIGAAYLTFLYDSGIVGPMITEWGSIFMINSDAAINLYLMGLFVIPTSMILGLLLLIFLQRMPKRIRYRTALPLVAISFVFDFMLTDTIAIVDVMQMFARLFVFIGTILAYLAYFPPMTVQEKLGIQQQINDEQNIHTDHNIEFYLKDETNKV
;
A
#
# COMPACT_ATOMS: atom_id res chain seq x y z
N MET A 1 15.46 -2.03 28.85
CA MET A 1 15.61 -1.51 27.47
C MET A 1 15.79 -2.70 26.55
N ASN A 2 14.95 -2.85 25.52
CA ASN A 2 14.93 -4.05 24.68
C ASN A 2 15.49 -3.76 23.27
N PRO A 3 16.56 -4.43 22.82
CA PRO A 3 17.10 -4.22 21.48
C PRO A 3 16.10 -4.59 20.36
N GLY A 4 15.18 -5.52 20.62
CA GLY A 4 14.13 -5.91 19.67
C GLY A 4 13.21 -4.75 19.28
N LEU A 5 12.75 -3.97 20.26
CA LEU A 5 11.95 -2.75 20.05
C LEU A 5 12.69 -1.70 19.22
N LEU A 6 14.00 -1.52 19.43
CA LEU A 6 14.81 -0.56 18.67
C LEU A 6 14.97 -0.98 17.21
N LEU A 7 15.22 -2.27 16.97
CA LEU A 7 15.24 -2.83 15.62
C LEU A 7 13.88 -2.65 14.94
N ASN A 8 12.80 -2.97 15.64
CA ASN A 8 11.45 -2.84 15.10
C ASN A 8 11.10 -1.37 14.77
N GLY A 9 11.43 -0.44 15.66
CA GLY A 9 11.28 1.00 15.39
C GLY A 9 12.10 1.46 14.18
N THR A 10 13.31 0.92 13.99
CA THR A 10 14.14 1.21 12.81
C THR A 10 13.53 0.67 11.52
N ILE A 11 12.93 -0.52 11.54
CA ILE A 11 12.20 -1.09 10.40
C ILE A 11 11.00 -0.22 10.05
N CYS A 12 10.18 0.16 11.04
CA CYS A 12 9.05 1.06 10.82
C CYS A 12 9.51 2.39 10.22
N PHE A 13 10.61 2.96 10.72
CA PHE A 13 11.17 4.20 10.20
C PHE A 13 11.61 4.06 8.74
N ALA A 14 12.25 2.94 8.39
CA ALA A 14 12.63 2.65 7.02
C ALA A 14 11.42 2.50 6.08
N ILE A 15 10.33 1.87 6.54
CA ILE A 15 9.06 1.81 5.79
C ILE A 15 8.51 3.21 5.57
N THR A 16 8.44 4.04 6.60
CA THR A 16 7.96 5.43 6.51
C THR A 16 8.76 6.23 5.48
N LEU A 17 10.08 6.24 5.58
CA LEU A 17 10.92 6.98 4.64
C LEU A 17 10.78 6.45 3.21
N SER A 18 10.81 5.12 3.04
CA SER A 18 10.76 4.50 1.71
C SER A 18 9.42 4.75 1.01
N SER A 19 8.31 4.60 1.73
CA SER A 19 6.95 4.83 1.20
C SER A 19 6.70 6.31 0.87
N LEU A 20 7.09 7.24 1.74
CA LEU A 20 6.95 8.67 1.48
C LEU A 20 7.89 9.16 0.37
N ALA A 21 9.14 8.68 0.35
CA ALA A 21 10.06 8.99 -0.74
C ALA A 21 9.53 8.45 -2.07
N PHE A 22 8.94 7.25 -2.07
CA PHE A 22 8.34 6.68 -3.26
C PHE A 22 7.13 7.50 -3.74
N ALA A 23 6.22 7.88 -2.84
CA ALA A 23 5.11 8.77 -3.14
C ALA A 23 5.58 10.13 -3.71
N TRP A 24 6.64 10.70 -3.13
CA TRP A 24 7.26 11.94 -3.60
C TRP A 24 7.82 11.81 -5.02
N VAL A 25 8.56 10.73 -5.30
CA VAL A 25 9.14 10.48 -6.62
C VAL A 25 8.04 10.29 -7.68
N LEU A 26 6.96 9.58 -7.35
CA LEU A 26 5.79 9.45 -8.24
C LEU A 26 5.12 10.81 -8.51
N SER A 27 4.98 11.64 -7.48
CA SER A 27 4.40 12.98 -7.59
C SER A 27 5.25 13.91 -8.47
N ARG A 28 6.57 13.91 -8.30
CA ARG A 28 7.49 14.75 -9.08
C ARG A 28 7.48 14.41 -10.57
N ASN A 29 7.21 13.15 -10.92
CA ASN A 29 7.16 12.69 -12.31
C ASN A 29 5.75 12.77 -12.92
N LYS A 30 4.75 13.32 -12.21
CA LYS A 30 3.34 13.34 -12.63
C LYS A 30 3.10 13.92 -14.03
N GLU A 31 3.84 14.97 -14.40
CA GLU A 31 3.68 15.66 -15.69
C GLU A 31 4.16 14.83 -16.89
N ARG A 32 4.99 13.80 -16.64
CA ARG A 32 5.49 12.90 -17.70
C ARG A 32 4.48 11.83 -18.09
N TYR A 33 3.35 11.72 -17.39
CA TYR A 33 2.35 10.69 -17.64
C TYR A 33 1.16 11.22 -18.44
N LYS A 34 0.65 10.37 -19.35
CA LYS A 34 -0.57 10.62 -20.13
C LYS A 34 -1.73 11.00 -19.22
N GLU A 35 -2.59 11.91 -19.68
CA GLU A 35 -3.75 12.42 -18.92
C GLU A 35 -4.64 11.29 -18.38
N ASN A 36 -4.86 10.28 -19.22
CA ASN A 36 -5.65 9.10 -18.90
C ASN A 36 -5.03 8.25 -17.76
N SER A 37 -3.73 8.30 -17.54
CA SER A 37 -3.06 7.54 -16.47
C SER A 37 -2.96 8.32 -15.15
N LYS A 38 -3.21 9.65 -15.18
CA LYS A 38 -3.08 10.53 -14.01
C LYS A 38 -3.97 10.13 -12.83
N PRO A 39 -5.24 9.69 -13.01
CA PRO A 39 -6.08 9.29 -11.88
C PRO A 39 -5.55 8.05 -11.16
N ALA A 40 -5.12 7.03 -11.90
CA ALA A 40 -4.51 5.83 -11.33
C ALA A 40 -3.22 6.16 -10.55
N LEU A 41 -2.36 6.97 -11.15
CA LEU A 41 -1.12 7.44 -10.53
C LEU A 41 -1.39 8.24 -9.24
N PHE A 42 -2.38 9.13 -9.26
CA PHE A 42 -2.74 9.92 -8.09
C PHE A 42 -3.19 9.02 -6.94
N SER A 43 -4.03 8.02 -7.22
CA SER A 43 -4.42 7.04 -6.21
C SER A 43 -3.22 6.29 -5.63
N LEU A 44 -2.26 5.86 -6.47
CA LEU A 44 -1.04 5.22 -5.99
C LEU A 44 -0.22 6.13 -5.08
N ILE A 45 -0.07 7.42 -5.43
CA ILE A 45 0.60 8.40 -4.57
C ILE A 45 -0.09 8.48 -3.21
N VAL A 46 -1.43 8.54 -3.19
CA VAL A 46 -2.22 8.58 -1.95
C VAL A 46 -2.03 7.28 -1.16
N PHE A 47 -2.06 6.11 -1.80
CA PHE A 47 -1.83 4.82 -1.15
C PHE A 47 -0.48 4.78 -0.43
N TRP A 48 0.62 5.11 -1.12
CA TRP A 48 1.96 5.10 -0.51
C TRP A 48 2.12 6.16 0.57
N THR A 49 1.44 7.29 0.43
CA THR A 49 1.37 8.31 1.49
C THR A 49 0.66 7.75 2.72
N MET A 50 -0.46 7.03 2.56
CA MET A 50 -1.19 6.39 3.67
C MET A 50 -0.36 5.30 4.36
N VAL A 51 0.41 4.50 3.60
CA VAL A 51 1.38 3.55 4.17
C VAL A 51 2.37 4.29 5.07
N GLY A 52 3.00 5.35 4.54
CA GLY A 52 3.96 6.16 5.30
C GLY A 52 3.38 6.82 6.54
N LEU A 53 2.17 7.37 6.42
CA LEU A 53 1.43 7.98 7.53
C LEU A 53 0.96 6.96 8.58
N THR A 54 0.82 5.68 8.22
CA THR A 54 0.54 4.60 9.18
C THR A 54 1.81 4.21 9.93
N TYR A 55 2.93 4.07 9.23
CA TYR A 55 4.19 3.63 9.86
C TYR A 55 4.93 4.75 10.61
N LEU A 56 4.67 6.02 10.32
CA LEU A 56 5.26 7.14 11.04
C LEU A 56 4.87 7.14 12.54
N PRO A 57 3.58 7.15 12.93
CA PRO A 57 3.20 7.01 14.32
C PRO A 57 3.60 5.64 14.89
N THR A 58 3.57 4.57 14.09
CA THR A 58 4.08 3.24 14.53
C THR A 58 5.56 3.26 14.90
N THR A 59 6.38 4.05 14.19
CA THR A 59 7.78 4.28 14.54
C THR A 59 7.90 4.95 15.91
N ILE A 60 7.12 6.01 16.13
CA ILE A 60 7.09 6.72 17.42
C ILE A 60 6.64 5.78 18.54
N ARG A 61 5.64 4.93 18.29
CA ARG A 61 5.19 3.89 19.25
C ARG A 61 6.32 2.98 19.70
N MET A 62 7.09 2.43 18.77
CA MET A 62 8.17 1.51 19.11
C MET A 62 9.27 2.21 19.93
N PHE A 63 9.61 3.46 19.59
CA PHE A 63 10.57 4.24 20.38
C PHE A 63 10.01 4.65 21.74
N ALA A 64 8.72 4.99 21.83
CA ALA A 64 8.03 5.29 23.09
C ALA A 64 8.01 4.07 24.02
N ALA A 65 7.67 2.90 23.48
CA ALA A 65 7.73 1.63 24.21
C ALA A 65 9.17 1.31 24.66
N TYR A 66 10.18 1.59 23.83
CA TYR A 66 11.60 1.38 24.17
C TYR A 66 12.06 2.21 25.38
N ILE A 67 11.62 3.47 25.47
CA ILE A 67 11.91 4.36 26.61
C ILE A 67 10.95 4.16 27.79
N GLY A 68 9.98 3.24 27.69
CA GLY A 68 9.00 2.94 28.73
C GLY A 68 7.84 3.94 28.83
N ASN A 69 7.65 4.81 27.82
CA ASN A 69 6.54 5.76 27.79
C ASN A 69 5.30 5.14 27.13
N GLN A 70 4.47 4.50 27.95
CA GLN A 70 3.24 3.83 27.51
C GLN A 70 2.14 4.80 27.06
N GLU A 71 2.11 6.02 27.61
CA GLU A 71 1.11 7.03 27.23
C GLU A 71 1.28 7.48 25.78
N ILE A 72 2.52 7.78 25.37
CA ILE A 72 2.81 8.17 23.98
C ILE A 72 2.54 7.01 23.03
N ASP A 73 2.87 5.77 23.41
CA ASP A 73 2.58 4.59 22.60
C ASP A 73 1.07 4.43 22.36
N ALA A 74 0.25 4.55 23.42
CA ALA A 74 -1.20 4.48 23.30
C ALA A 74 -1.78 5.60 22.42
N ILE A 75 -1.35 6.85 22.60
CA ILE A 75 -1.79 7.98 21.76
C ILE A 75 -1.44 7.70 20.30
N MET A 76 -0.21 7.28 20.02
CA MET A 76 0.24 7.01 18.67
C MET A 76 -0.43 5.78 18.06
N TYR A 77 -0.92 4.82 18.86
CA TYR A 77 -1.77 3.73 18.37
C TYR A 77 -3.06 4.28 17.76
N PHE A 78 -3.76 5.16 18.47
CA PHE A 78 -4.98 5.79 17.95
C PHE A 78 -4.69 6.65 16.72
N VAL A 79 -3.58 7.40 16.71
CA VAL A 79 -3.16 8.16 15.53
C VAL A 79 -2.87 7.25 14.33
N THR A 80 -2.26 6.07 14.56
CA THR A 80 -1.97 5.06 13.52
C THR A 80 -3.25 4.49 12.91
N ALA A 81 -4.29 4.29 13.73
CA ALA A 81 -5.55 3.69 13.27
C ALA A 81 -6.24 4.50 12.17
N ILE A 82 -6.09 5.83 12.19
CA ILE A 82 -6.72 6.75 11.23
C ILE A 82 -6.26 6.46 9.79
N PRO A 83 -4.98 6.64 9.40
CA PRO A 83 -4.54 6.35 8.03
C PRO A 83 -4.73 4.87 7.66
N PHE A 84 -4.59 3.96 8.62
CA PHE A 84 -4.82 2.53 8.40
C PHE A 84 -6.28 2.22 8.01
N ALA A 85 -7.26 2.91 8.60
CA ALA A 85 -8.68 2.75 8.27
C ALA A 85 -9.01 3.12 6.82
N PHE A 86 -8.23 4.01 6.21
CA PHE A 86 -8.48 4.54 4.87
C PHE A 86 -7.54 3.99 3.80
N ILE A 87 -6.63 3.08 4.14
CA ILE A 87 -5.61 2.59 3.19
C ILE A 87 -6.21 1.80 2.02
N SER A 88 -7.37 1.16 2.23
CA SER A 88 -8.12 0.46 1.18
C SER A 88 -8.79 1.40 0.17
N VAL A 89 -9.09 2.65 0.55
CA VAL A 89 -9.79 3.64 -0.29
C VAL A 89 -9.04 3.93 -1.59
N PRO A 90 -7.76 4.39 -1.58
CA PRO A 90 -7.03 4.61 -2.82
C PRO A 90 -6.87 3.30 -3.60
N LEU A 91 -6.63 2.17 -2.93
CA LEU A 91 -6.44 0.89 -3.59
C LEU A 91 -7.69 0.46 -4.40
N VAL A 92 -8.88 0.58 -3.81
CA VAL A 92 -10.14 0.29 -4.51
C VAL A 92 -10.37 1.27 -5.65
N PHE A 93 -10.11 2.57 -5.45
CA PHE A 93 -10.16 3.54 -6.53
C PHE A 93 -9.29 3.11 -7.72
N PHE A 94 -8.04 2.75 -7.43
CA PHE A 94 -7.06 2.36 -8.43
C PHE A 94 -7.55 1.16 -9.23
N ILE A 95 -8.00 0.10 -8.56
CA ILE A 95 -8.45 -1.12 -9.25
C ILE A 95 -9.71 -0.86 -10.08
N ILE A 96 -10.72 -0.19 -9.53
CA ILE A 96 -11.95 0.12 -10.26
C ILE A 96 -11.64 0.99 -11.47
N TYR A 97 -10.77 1.98 -11.32
CA TYR A 97 -10.37 2.83 -12.42
C TYR A 97 -9.64 2.04 -13.52
N VAL A 98 -8.73 1.13 -13.15
CA VAL A 98 -8.03 0.26 -14.11
C VAL A 98 -9.00 -0.69 -14.84
N ILE A 99 -10.00 -1.24 -14.15
CA ILE A 99 -10.97 -2.17 -14.76
C ILE A 99 -11.98 -1.44 -15.66
N THR A 100 -12.51 -0.31 -15.20
CA THR A 100 -13.66 0.36 -15.82
C THR A 100 -13.28 1.56 -16.69
N GLY A 101 -12.09 2.15 -16.48
CA GLY A 101 -11.67 3.43 -17.07
C GLY A 101 -12.43 4.65 -16.56
N SER A 102 -13.41 4.48 -15.65
CA SER A 102 -14.31 5.54 -15.22
C SER A 102 -13.90 6.12 -13.87
N LYS A 103 -13.49 7.40 -13.88
CA LYS A 103 -13.18 8.14 -12.65
C LYS A 103 -14.38 8.21 -11.70
N LYS A 104 -15.58 8.46 -12.25
CA LYS A 104 -16.82 8.61 -11.47
C LYS A 104 -17.17 7.33 -10.70
N ILE A 105 -17.09 6.18 -11.36
CA ILE A 105 -17.37 4.89 -10.70
C ILE A 105 -16.33 4.62 -9.60
N GLY A 106 -15.05 4.90 -9.88
CA GLY A 106 -13.99 4.83 -8.88
C GLY A 106 -14.27 5.71 -7.67
N GLU A 107 -14.68 6.96 -7.87
CA GLU A 107 -15.03 7.90 -6.79
C GLU A 107 -16.18 7.40 -5.92
N TYR A 108 -17.29 6.92 -6.52
CA TYR A 108 -18.44 6.41 -5.76
C TYR A 108 -18.11 5.19 -4.92
N ILE A 109 -17.39 4.22 -5.48
CA ILE A 109 -17.00 3.02 -4.73
C ILE A 109 -15.99 3.38 -3.64
N SER A 110 -15.06 4.29 -3.91
CA SER A 110 -14.09 4.75 -2.90
C SER A 110 -14.78 5.48 -1.76
N LEU A 111 -15.80 6.29 -2.05
CA LEU A 111 -16.61 6.97 -1.03
C LEU A 111 -17.32 5.95 -0.14
N PHE A 112 -17.86 4.87 -0.70
CA PHE A 112 -18.44 3.78 0.08
C PHE A 112 -17.41 3.14 1.03
N PHE A 113 -16.18 2.89 0.56
CA PHE A 113 -15.09 2.40 1.41
C PHE A 113 -14.67 3.41 2.49
N THR A 114 -14.68 4.71 2.19
CA THR A 114 -14.44 5.76 3.19
C THR A 114 -15.49 5.72 4.30
N LEU A 115 -16.76 5.47 3.99
CA LEU A 115 -17.82 5.34 5.00
C LEU A 115 -17.60 4.11 5.88
N ILE A 116 -17.20 2.97 5.29
CA ILE A 116 -16.85 1.77 6.07
C ILE A 116 -15.62 2.04 6.96
N GLY A 117 -14.61 2.75 6.45
CA GLY A 117 -13.43 3.16 7.22
C GLY A 117 -13.79 4.05 8.42
N ALA A 118 -14.69 5.02 8.22
CA ALA A 118 -15.20 5.86 9.29
C ALA A 118 -15.98 5.05 10.33
N ALA A 119 -16.85 4.13 9.89
CA ALA A 119 -17.58 3.24 10.79
C ALA A 119 -16.63 2.34 11.60
N TYR A 120 -15.57 1.80 10.98
CA TYR A 120 -14.52 1.05 11.68
C TYR A 120 -13.88 1.88 12.80
N LEU A 121 -13.50 3.14 12.52
CA LEU A 121 -12.92 4.03 13.54
C LEU A 121 -13.90 4.29 14.68
N THR A 122 -15.19 4.51 14.39
CA THR A 122 -16.21 4.68 15.43
C THR A 122 -16.27 3.45 16.35
N PHE A 123 -16.39 2.24 15.79
CA PHE A 123 -16.41 1.02 16.60
C PHE A 123 -15.12 0.80 17.39
N LEU A 124 -13.96 1.10 16.78
CA LEU A 124 -12.65 0.96 17.43
C LEU A 124 -12.53 1.89 18.64
N TYR A 125 -12.97 3.14 18.52
CA TYR A 125 -12.86 4.13 19.59
C TYR A 125 -13.91 3.94 20.69
N ASP A 126 -15.12 3.50 20.33
CA ASP A 126 -16.21 3.26 21.30
C ASP A 126 -15.97 2.00 22.15
N SER A 127 -15.36 0.97 21.59
CA SER A 127 -15.19 -0.33 22.28
C SER A 127 -13.95 -0.39 23.18
N GLY A 128 -13.06 0.62 23.07
CA GLY A 128 -11.79 0.66 23.77
C GLY A 128 -10.75 -0.36 23.26
N ILE A 129 -9.51 -0.16 23.67
CA ILE A 129 -8.38 -1.05 23.39
C ILE A 129 -7.72 -1.47 24.71
N VAL A 130 -7.21 -2.70 24.77
CA VAL A 130 -6.46 -3.22 25.92
C VAL A 130 -4.97 -3.26 25.56
N GLY A 131 -4.15 -2.53 26.31
CA GLY A 131 -2.71 -2.37 26.05
C GLY A 131 -2.23 -0.95 26.40
N PRO A 132 -0.96 -0.60 26.16
CA PRO A 132 0.07 -1.43 25.53
C PRO A 132 0.64 -2.52 26.45
N MET A 133 0.77 -3.74 25.94
CA MET A 133 1.65 -4.76 26.54
C MET A 133 3.00 -4.71 25.82
N ILE A 134 4.01 -4.18 26.50
CA ILE A 134 5.37 -4.12 25.98
C ILE A 134 6.00 -5.51 26.09
N THR A 135 6.49 -6.01 24.96
CA THR A 135 7.13 -7.33 24.82
C THR A 135 8.55 -7.16 24.30
N GLU A 136 9.20 -8.26 23.91
CA GLU A 136 10.57 -8.19 23.40
C GLU A 136 10.63 -7.51 22.05
N TRP A 137 9.71 -7.87 21.17
CA TRP A 137 9.73 -7.44 19.78
C TRP A 137 8.77 -6.29 19.48
N GLY A 138 7.82 -5.98 20.36
CA GLY A 138 6.79 -4.99 20.03
C GLY A 138 5.97 -4.48 21.21
N SER A 139 4.96 -3.69 20.86
CA SER A 139 3.92 -3.23 21.77
C SER A 139 2.56 -3.70 21.25
N ILE A 140 1.96 -4.62 22.00
CA ILE A 140 0.74 -5.32 21.61
C ILE A 140 -0.46 -4.56 22.16
N PHE A 141 -1.44 -4.36 21.29
CA PHE A 141 -2.77 -3.86 21.62
C PHE A 141 -3.78 -4.91 21.20
N MET A 142 -4.77 -5.16 22.05
CA MET A 142 -5.90 -6.02 21.74
C MET A 142 -7.13 -5.15 21.50
N ILE A 143 -7.75 -5.30 20.33
CA ILE A 143 -8.98 -4.61 19.97
C ILE A 143 -10.13 -5.33 20.66
N ASN A 144 -10.83 -4.65 21.57
CA ASN A 144 -11.92 -5.23 22.36
C ASN A 144 -13.28 -5.14 21.63
N SER A 145 -13.27 -5.42 20.32
CA SER A 145 -14.45 -5.27 19.46
C SER A 145 -14.43 -6.24 18.30
N ASP A 146 -15.23 -7.31 18.43
CA ASP A 146 -15.46 -8.24 17.33
C ASP A 146 -16.09 -7.51 16.12
N ALA A 147 -16.93 -6.50 16.38
CA ALA A 147 -17.53 -5.68 15.33
C ALA A 147 -16.46 -4.89 14.55
N ALA A 148 -15.53 -4.22 15.22
CA ALA A 148 -14.46 -3.48 14.54
C ALA A 148 -13.54 -4.41 13.74
N ILE A 149 -13.13 -5.54 14.33
CA ILE A 149 -12.28 -6.53 13.68
C ILE A 149 -12.98 -7.09 12.43
N ASN A 150 -14.24 -7.53 12.56
CA ASN A 150 -14.99 -8.09 11.43
C ASN A 150 -15.30 -7.06 10.35
N LEU A 151 -15.60 -5.82 10.73
CA LEU A 151 -15.85 -4.74 9.76
C LEU A 151 -14.60 -4.43 8.94
N TYR A 152 -13.43 -4.40 9.59
CA TYR A 152 -12.17 -4.22 8.88
C TYR A 152 -11.85 -5.43 7.99
N LEU A 153 -11.88 -6.64 8.54
CA LEU A 153 -11.54 -7.86 7.82
C LEU A 153 -12.46 -8.09 6.61
N MET A 154 -13.78 -8.07 6.81
CA MET A 154 -14.73 -8.37 5.75
C MET A 154 -14.94 -7.18 4.81
N GLY A 155 -15.07 -5.97 5.36
CA GLY A 155 -15.43 -4.78 4.60
C GLY A 155 -14.23 -4.11 3.93
N LEU A 156 -13.16 -3.88 4.67
CA LEU A 156 -12.02 -3.09 4.21
C LEU A 156 -10.86 -3.92 3.69
N PHE A 157 -10.77 -5.21 4.01
CA PHE A 157 -9.63 -6.05 3.63
C PHE A 157 -9.97 -7.10 2.55
N VAL A 158 -10.89 -8.02 2.83
CA VAL A 158 -11.21 -9.15 1.95
C VAL A 158 -11.61 -8.69 0.55
N ILE A 159 -12.42 -7.62 0.45
CA ILE A 159 -12.87 -7.10 -0.85
C ILE A 159 -11.67 -6.59 -1.67
N PRO A 160 -10.85 -5.62 -1.21
CA PRO A 160 -9.62 -5.21 -1.89
C PRO A 160 -8.68 -6.34 -2.29
N THR A 161 -8.38 -7.28 -1.37
CA THR A 161 -7.46 -8.38 -1.65
C THR A 161 -8.03 -9.30 -2.73
N SER A 162 -9.34 -9.60 -2.69
CA SER A 162 -10.00 -10.37 -3.75
C SER A 162 -9.96 -9.66 -5.10
N MET A 163 -10.07 -8.33 -5.13
CA MET A 163 -9.97 -7.52 -6.34
C MET A 163 -8.55 -7.54 -6.92
N ILE A 164 -7.51 -7.47 -6.07
CA ILE A 164 -6.11 -7.60 -6.48
C ILE A 164 -5.87 -8.99 -7.10
N LEU A 165 -6.30 -10.05 -6.42
CA LEU A 165 -6.16 -11.42 -6.91
C LEU A 165 -6.91 -11.64 -8.23
N GLY A 166 -8.12 -11.10 -8.35
CA GLY A 166 -8.89 -11.13 -9.59
C GLY A 166 -8.18 -10.43 -10.74
N LEU A 167 -7.60 -9.25 -10.51
CA LEU A 167 -6.86 -8.50 -11.52
C LEU A 167 -5.55 -9.22 -11.90
N LEU A 168 -4.83 -9.79 -10.93
CA LEU A 168 -3.65 -10.64 -11.19
C LEU A 168 -4.00 -11.85 -12.05
N LEU A 169 -5.10 -12.53 -11.74
CA LEU A 169 -5.58 -13.67 -12.52
C LEU A 169 -5.92 -13.26 -13.95
N LEU A 170 -6.61 -12.13 -14.14
CA LEU A 170 -6.94 -11.59 -15.46
C LEU A 170 -5.66 -11.27 -16.26
N ILE A 171 -4.67 -10.60 -15.66
CA ILE A 171 -3.38 -10.33 -16.30
C ILE A 171 -2.67 -11.64 -16.69
N PHE A 172 -2.74 -12.67 -15.84
CA PHE A 172 -2.14 -13.98 -16.12
C PHE A 172 -2.84 -14.66 -17.31
N LEU A 173 -4.17 -14.60 -17.37
CA LEU A 173 -4.99 -15.22 -18.42
C LEU A 173 -4.86 -14.52 -19.78
N GLN A 174 -4.72 -13.19 -19.80
CA GLN A 174 -4.73 -12.39 -21.04
C GLN A 174 -3.50 -12.56 -21.94
N ARG A 175 -2.55 -13.47 -21.63
CA ARG A 175 -1.34 -13.75 -22.44
C ARG A 175 -0.61 -12.49 -22.93
N MET A 176 -0.43 -11.51 -22.04
CA MET A 176 0.28 -10.27 -22.36
C MET A 176 1.78 -10.50 -22.64
N PRO A 177 2.43 -9.63 -23.43
CA PRO A 177 3.88 -9.60 -23.56
C PRO A 177 4.56 -9.52 -22.19
N LYS A 178 5.66 -10.27 -21.99
CA LYS A 178 6.36 -10.40 -20.70
C LYS A 178 6.70 -9.05 -20.05
N ARG A 179 6.99 -8.02 -20.85
CA ARG A 179 7.32 -6.65 -20.40
C ARG A 179 6.14 -5.92 -19.76
N ILE A 180 4.97 -5.93 -20.41
CA ILE A 180 3.75 -5.29 -19.89
C ILE A 180 3.29 -6.04 -18.63
N ARG A 181 3.34 -7.37 -18.68
CA ARG A 181 3.05 -8.21 -17.52
C ARG A 181 3.94 -7.89 -16.32
N TYR A 182 5.25 -7.71 -16.53
CA TYR A 182 6.16 -7.31 -15.44
C TYR A 182 5.81 -5.93 -14.89
N ARG A 183 5.61 -4.93 -15.77
CA ARG A 183 5.33 -3.54 -15.37
C ARG A 183 3.99 -3.34 -14.66
N THR A 184 3.02 -4.24 -14.85
CA THR A 184 1.70 -4.13 -14.22
C THR A 184 1.51 -5.12 -13.06
N ALA A 185 2.00 -6.36 -13.18
CA ALA A 185 1.82 -7.37 -12.14
C ALA A 185 2.75 -7.17 -10.94
N LEU A 186 4.02 -6.75 -11.15
CA LEU A 186 4.96 -6.57 -10.06
C LEU A 186 4.52 -5.48 -9.06
N PRO A 187 4.05 -4.29 -9.52
CA PRO A 187 3.44 -3.32 -8.61
C PRO A 187 2.23 -3.87 -7.87
N LEU A 188 1.36 -4.63 -8.54
CA LEU A 188 0.15 -5.16 -7.90
C LEU A 188 0.47 -6.21 -6.83
N VAL A 189 1.46 -7.07 -7.09
CA VAL A 189 1.99 -8.01 -6.10
C VAL A 189 2.58 -7.25 -4.92
N ALA A 190 3.39 -6.21 -5.16
CA ALA A 190 3.96 -5.40 -4.09
C ALA A 190 2.90 -4.70 -3.23
N ILE A 191 1.85 -4.15 -3.86
CA ILE A 191 0.71 -3.54 -3.17
C ILE A 191 -0.03 -4.57 -2.32
N SER A 192 -0.33 -5.77 -2.86
CA SER A 192 -0.94 -6.87 -2.09
C SER A 192 -0.11 -7.20 -0.87
N PHE A 193 1.21 -7.37 -1.06
CA PHE A 193 2.12 -7.75 0.00
C PHE A 193 2.14 -6.71 1.12
N VAL A 194 2.25 -5.43 0.79
CA VAL A 194 2.17 -4.34 1.78
C VAL A 194 0.82 -4.35 2.48
N PHE A 195 -0.29 -4.43 1.74
CA PHE A 195 -1.63 -4.37 2.31
C PHE A 195 -1.95 -5.56 3.23
N ASP A 196 -1.61 -6.78 2.81
CA ASP A 196 -1.86 -8.02 3.55
C ASP A 196 -1.04 -8.10 4.85
N PHE A 197 0.23 -7.71 4.79
CA PHE A 197 1.07 -7.70 5.99
C PHE A 197 0.82 -6.50 6.91
N MET A 198 0.32 -5.38 6.39
CA MET A 198 -0.18 -4.28 7.24
C MET A 198 -1.38 -4.71 8.08
N LEU A 199 -2.32 -5.47 7.51
CA LEU A 199 -3.41 -6.05 8.31
C LEU A 199 -2.85 -6.97 9.39
N THR A 200 -1.93 -7.84 9.01
CA THR A 200 -1.33 -8.82 9.92
C THR A 200 -0.63 -8.11 11.09
N ASP A 201 0.11 -7.03 10.84
CA ASP A 201 0.77 -6.21 11.86
C ASP A 201 -0.25 -5.62 12.86
N THR A 202 -1.41 -5.15 12.38
CA THR A 202 -2.43 -4.53 13.24
C THR A 202 -3.21 -5.55 14.09
N ILE A 203 -3.48 -6.75 13.58
CA ILE A 203 -4.32 -7.76 14.28
C ILE A 203 -3.47 -8.74 15.10
N ALA A 204 -2.18 -8.88 14.80
CA ALA A 204 -1.31 -9.82 15.48
C ALA A 204 -1.24 -9.58 17.00
N ILE A 205 -1.60 -10.63 17.77
CA ILE A 205 -1.45 -10.69 19.22
C ILE A 205 -0.12 -11.32 19.67
N VAL A 206 0.76 -11.66 18.73
CA VAL A 206 2.09 -12.22 18.97
C VAL A 206 3.13 -11.24 18.42
N ASP A 207 4.07 -10.82 19.27
CA ASP A 207 5.06 -9.77 18.97
C ASP A 207 6.02 -10.17 17.83
N VAL A 208 6.46 -11.42 17.81
CA VAL A 208 7.29 -11.97 16.73
C VAL A 208 6.56 -11.88 15.38
N MET A 209 5.23 -12.12 15.37
CA MET A 209 4.43 -12.03 14.16
C MET A 209 4.31 -10.58 13.65
N GLN A 210 4.17 -9.60 14.55
CA GLN A 210 4.21 -8.17 14.19
C GLN A 210 5.55 -7.79 13.56
N MET A 211 6.66 -8.25 14.13
CA MET A 211 8.00 -7.99 13.60
C MET A 211 8.17 -8.55 12.18
N PHE A 212 7.78 -9.81 11.95
CA PHE A 212 7.82 -10.40 10.61
C PHE A 212 6.90 -9.70 9.63
N ALA A 213 5.67 -9.33 10.06
CA ALA A 213 4.75 -8.58 9.22
C ALA A 213 5.38 -7.26 8.75
N ARG A 214 6.03 -6.51 9.65
CA ARG A 214 6.74 -5.27 9.30
C ARG A 214 7.91 -5.49 8.35
N LEU A 215 8.68 -6.56 8.53
CA LEU A 215 9.72 -6.94 7.56
C LEU A 215 9.14 -7.20 6.18
N PHE A 216 8.02 -7.92 6.08
CA PHE A 216 7.37 -8.18 4.80
C PHE A 216 6.78 -6.90 4.19
N VAL A 217 6.22 -5.99 4.99
CA VAL A 217 5.81 -4.67 4.51
C VAL A 217 7.01 -3.90 3.96
N PHE A 218 8.15 -3.91 4.66
CA PHE A 218 9.37 -3.27 4.18
C PHE A 218 9.85 -3.86 2.85
N ILE A 219 9.91 -5.20 2.74
CA ILE A 219 10.24 -5.89 1.49
C ILE A 219 9.26 -5.51 0.38
N GLY A 220 7.96 -5.45 0.67
CA GLY A 220 6.92 -5.02 -0.25
C GLY A 220 7.12 -3.59 -0.75
N THR A 221 7.49 -2.66 0.14
CA THR A 221 7.79 -1.27 -0.25
C THR A 221 9.01 -1.17 -1.18
N ILE A 222 10.07 -1.96 -0.92
CA ILE A 222 11.24 -2.04 -1.80
C ILE A 222 10.85 -2.66 -3.14
N LEU A 223 10.05 -3.73 -3.14
CA LEU A 223 9.58 -4.39 -4.35
C LEU A 223 8.77 -3.42 -5.22
N ALA A 224 7.92 -2.59 -4.62
CA ALA A 224 7.19 -1.55 -5.32
C ALA A 224 8.13 -0.53 -5.96
N TYR A 225 9.16 -0.07 -5.24
CA TYR A 225 10.16 0.83 -5.80
C TYR A 225 10.87 0.20 -7.01
N LEU A 226 11.31 -1.05 -6.91
CA LEU A 226 11.96 -1.79 -8.00
C LEU A 226 11.01 -2.10 -9.16
N ALA A 227 9.71 -2.20 -8.91
CA ALA A 227 8.70 -2.38 -9.94
C ALA A 227 8.60 -1.15 -10.85
N TYR A 228 8.63 0.04 -10.24
CA TYR A 228 8.56 1.32 -10.96
C TYR A 228 9.90 1.78 -11.52
N PHE A 229 10.99 1.48 -10.81
CA PHE A 229 12.37 1.82 -11.19
C PHE A 229 13.21 0.54 -11.29
N PRO A 230 13.01 -0.29 -12.33
CA PRO A 230 13.73 -1.54 -12.47
C PRO A 230 15.24 -1.31 -12.63
N PRO A 231 16.10 -2.11 -11.97
CA PRO A 231 17.56 -1.98 -12.09
C PRO A 231 18.04 -2.39 -13.49
N MET A 232 19.21 -1.91 -13.92
CA MET A 232 19.73 -2.11 -15.29
C MET A 232 19.76 -3.58 -15.72
N THR A 233 20.13 -4.49 -14.83
CA THR A 233 20.14 -5.94 -15.11
C THR A 233 18.76 -6.52 -15.49
N VAL A 234 17.69 -5.97 -14.92
CA VAL A 234 16.30 -6.34 -15.26
C VAL A 234 15.86 -5.63 -16.54
N GLN A 235 16.30 -4.39 -16.76
CA GLN A 235 16.05 -3.67 -18.01
C GLN A 235 16.66 -4.37 -19.22
N GLU A 236 17.90 -4.86 -19.10
CA GLU A 236 18.61 -5.62 -20.15
C GLU A 236 17.91 -6.95 -20.45
N LYS A 237 17.57 -7.74 -19.42
CA LYS A 237 16.88 -9.04 -19.58
C LYS A 237 15.47 -8.92 -20.14
N LEU A 238 14.79 -7.79 -19.92
CA LEU A 238 13.45 -7.51 -20.44
C LEU A 238 13.47 -6.75 -21.77
N GLY A 239 14.65 -6.43 -22.32
CA GLY A 239 14.79 -5.70 -23.59
C GLY A 239 14.37 -4.22 -23.53
N ILE A 240 14.33 -3.62 -22.34
CA ILE A 240 13.89 -2.23 -22.12
C ILE A 240 14.93 -1.22 -22.63
N GLN A 241 16.22 -1.59 -22.60
CA GLN A 241 17.35 -0.69 -22.90
C GLN A 241 17.63 -0.54 -24.41
N GLN A 242 17.30 -1.54 -25.23
CA GLN A 242 17.42 -1.46 -26.70
C GLN A 242 16.49 -0.39 -27.28
N GLN A 243 15.31 -0.21 -26.69
CA GLN A 243 14.32 0.74 -27.19
C GLN A 243 14.57 2.18 -26.71
N ILE A 244 15.23 2.42 -25.58
CA ILE A 244 15.64 3.79 -25.18
C ILE A 244 16.63 4.37 -26.19
N ASN A 245 17.51 3.53 -26.75
CA ASN A 245 18.46 3.94 -27.79
C ASN A 245 17.79 4.12 -29.17
N ASP A 246 16.72 3.38 -29.49
CA ASP A 246 15.96 3.54 -30.74
C ASP A 246 14.91 4.69 -30.66
N GLU A 247 14.28 4.91 -29.50
CA GLU A 247 13.31 5.99 -29.24
C GLU A 247 13.98 7.36 -29.01
N GLN A 248 15.29 7.41 -28.75
CA GLN A 248 16.02 8.69 -28.76
C GLN A 248 16.06 9.36 -30.14
N ASN A 249 15.74 8.64 -31.23
CA ASN A 249 15.56 9.21 -32.56
C ASN A 249 14.10 9.62 -32.89
N ILE A 250 13.10 9.20 -32.10
CA ILE A 250 11.69 9.56 -32.32
C ILE A 250 11.04 9.79 -30.96
N HIS A 251 10.96 11.06 -30.55
CA HIS A 251 10.18 11.62 -29.45
C HIS A 251 9.90 10.71 -28.24
N THR A 252 10.56 11.03 -27.13
CA THR A 252 10.29 10.61 -25.75
C THR A 252 8.84 10.21 -25.47
N ASP A 253 8.54 8.92 -25.55
CA ASP A 253 7.26 8.36 -25.13
C ASP A 253 7.52 7.26 -24.09
N HIS A 254 7.73 7.68 -22.84
CA HIS A 254 7.63 6.79 -21.69
C HIS A 254 6.16 6.43 -21.45
N ASN A 255 5.61 5.65 -22.36
CA ASN A 255 4.24 5.14 -22.32
C ASN A 255 4.05 4.20 -21.13
N ILE A 256 3.45 4.73 -20.07
CA ILE A 256 2.66 3.91 -19.14
C ILE A 256 1.26 3.80 -19.73
N GLU A 257 1.07 2.85 -20.63
CA GLU A 257 -0.26 2.28 -20.87
C GLU A 257 -0.60 1.40 -19.65
N PHE A 258 -1.22 2.02 -18.64
CA PHE A 258 -2.23 1.28 -17.91
C PHE A 258 -3.32 0.96 -18.94
N TYR A 259 -3.65 -0.31 -19.11
CA TYR A 259 -4.73 -0.77 -19.99
C TYR A 259 -6.01 -0.02 -19.65
N LEU A 260 -6.22 1.10 -20.31
CA LEU A 260 -7.51 1.70 -20.50
C LEU A 260 -7.96 1.13 -21.83
N LYS A 261 -9.08 0.42 -21.80
CA LYS A 261 -9.71 -0.12 -22.99
C LYS A 261 -9.86 1.01 -24.01
N ASP A 262 -9.06 0.98 -25.07
CA ASP A 262 -9.13 1.97 -26.13
C ASP A 262 -10.58 2.07 -26.63
N GLU A 263 -11.14 3.27 -26.61
CA GLU A 263 -12.43 3.60 -27.24
C GLU A 263 -12.30 3.67 -28.78
N THR A 264 -11.41 2.89 -29.41
CA THR A 264 -11.23 2.86 -30.88
C THR A 264 -11.96 1.72 -31.57
N ASN A 265 -13.02 1.19 -30.97
CA ASN A 265 -14.00 0.34 -31.67
C ASN A 265 -15.42 0.87 -31.47
N LYS A 266 -15.69 2.03 -32.07
CA LYS A 266 -17.01 2.37 -32.61
C LYS A 266 -16.81 2.64 -34.10
N VAL A 267 -16.96 1.57 -34.89
CA VAL A 267 -17.35 1.67 -36.30
C VAL A 267 -18.86 1.86 -36.32
#